data_AF-A0A521MUM6-F1
#
_entry.id   AF-A0A521MUM6-F1
#
_cell.length_a   1.000
_cell.length_b   1.000
_cell.length_c   1.000
_cell.angle_alpha   90.00
_cell.angle_beta   90.00
_cell.angle_gamma   90.00
#
_symmetry.space_group_name_H-M   'P 1'
#
loop_
_entity.id
_entity.type
_entity.pdbx_description
1 polymer ?
#
loop_
_entity_poly.entity_id
_entity_poly.type
_entity_poly.pdbx_seq_one_letter_code
_entity_poly.pdbx_strand_id
1 'polypeptide(L)'
;MTDDDTSFLDVEGRGVMSRAAFQLHSFAIVNSFQEGTPGFVSDDYLSSISAETSVAALELETIGMWERREGGYFVKDDATVSMLINHNERMEALAAECERRGFHSPVGDPAGWMTCEECSIPTQRPDGGPVALPDGGRLGPDLRQAQTPDYDNDTTSS
;
A
#
# COMPACT_ATOMS: atom_id res chain seq x y z
N MET A 1 32.63 -13.09 -6.68
CA MET A 1 31.73 -11.96 -6.48
C MET A 1 31.34 -11.54 -7.89
N THR A 2 30.29 -12.16 -8.41
CA THR A 2 29.82 -11.93 -9.79
C THR A 2 28.75 -10.87 -9.73
N ASP A 3 29.00 -9.77 -10.42
CA ASP A 3 28.06 -8.67 -10.66
C ASP A 3 26.77 -9.23 -11.29
N ASP A 4 25.70 -9.24 -10.50
CA ASP A 4 24.32 -9.55 -10.90
C ASP A 4 23.59 -8.24 -11.24
N ASP A 5 24.24 -7.38 -12.03
CA ASP A 5 23.75 -6.04 -12.35
C ASP A 5 23.13 -5.94 -13.75
N THR A 6 23.05 -7.06 -14.47
CA THR A 6 22.46 -7.15 -15.83
C THR A 6 21.34 -8.18 -15.90
N SER A 7 20.48 -8.22 -14.89
CA SER A 7 19.21 -8.93 -15.01
C SER A 7 18.20 -8.02 -15.72
N PHE A 8 17.84 -8.41 -16.94
CA PHE A 8 16.83 -7.75 -17.75
C PHE A 8 15.53 -8.54 -17.71
N LEU A 9 14.42 -7.85 -17.54
CA LEU A 9 13.07 -8.39 -17.49
C LEU A 9 12.32 -7.98 -18.76
N ASP A 10 11.81 -8.98 -19.48
CA ASP A 10 10.81 -8.78 -20.54
C ASP A 10 9.44 -9.07 -19.94
N VAL A 11 8.67 -8.01 -19.69
CA VAL A 11 7.28 -8.12 -19.26
C VAL A 11 6.41 -7.83 -20.46
N GLU A 12 5.55 -8.77 -20.85
CA GLU A 12 4.74 -8.71 -22.07
C GLU A 12 4.12 -7.31 -22.28
N GLY A 13 4.52 -6.65 -23.37
CA GLY A 13 4.03 -5.33 -23.77
C GLY A 13 4.74 -4.12 -23.13
N ARG A 14 5.74 -4.31 -22.26
CA ARG A 14 6.45 -3.22 -21.54
C ARG A 14 7.90 -3.02 -21.97
N GLY A 15 8.38 -3.85 -22.89
CA GLY A 15 9.78 -3.83 -23.34
C GLY A 15 10.74 -4.47 -22.34
N VAL A 16 11.99 -4.63 -22.77
CA VAL A 16 13.07 -5.18 -21.95
C VAL A 16 13.65 -4.05 -21.10
N MET A 17 13.68 -4.23 -19.78
CA MET A 17 14.26 -3.27 -18.84
C MET A 17 15.08 -3.94 -17.73
N SER A 18 15.99 -3.20 -17.12
CA SER A 18 16.78 -3.69 -15.99
C SER A 18 15.89 -3.96 -14.77
N ARG A 19 16.38 -4.83 -13.87
CA ARG A 19 15.74 -5.08 -12.56
C ARG A 19 15.56 -3.77 -11.77
N ALA A 20 16.53 -2.86 -11.84
CA ALA A 20 16.46 -1.57 -11.15
C ALA A 20 15.33 -0.69 -11.72
N ALA A 21 15.19 -0.60 -13.04
CA ALA A 21 14.09 0.11 -13.70
C ALA A 21 12.73 -0.51 -13.33
N PHE A 22 12.62 -1.84 -13.33
CA PHE A 22 11.37 -2.51 -12.95
C PHE A 22 10.99 -2.27 -11.47
N GLN A 23 11.95 -2.32 -10.55
CA GLN A 23 11.73 -2.03 -9.14
C GLN A 23 11.31 -0.57 -8.95
N LEU A 24 12.05 0.37 -9.53
CA LEU A 24 11.72 1.79 -9.48
C LEU A 24 10.31 2.04 -10.04
N HIS A 25 9.99 1.45 -11.20
CA HIS A 25 8.68 1.56 -11.82
C HIS A 25 7.56 1.11 -10.87
N SER A 26 7.71 -0.07 -10.26
CA SER A 26 6.69 -0.64 -9.38
C SER A 26 6.50 0.19 -8.11
N PHE A 27 7.58 0.57 -7.42
CA PHE A 27 7.50 1.32 -6.17
C PHE A 27 7.06 2.76 -6.38
N ALA A 28 7.51 3.42 -7.46
CA ALA A 28 7.14 4.78 -7.75
C ALA A 28 5.64 4.91 -8.08
N ILE A 29 5.07 3.92 -8.80
CA ILE A 29 3.61 3.88 -9.02
C ILE A 29 2.90 3.79 -7.68
N VAL A 30 3.24 2.82 -6.82
CA VAL A 30 2.57 2.66 -5.51
C VAL A 30 2.70 3.93 -4.66
N ASN A 31 3.88 4.55 -4.61
CA ASN A 31 4.10 5.79 -3.87
C ASN A 31 3.24 6.94 -4.42
N SER A 32 3.06 7.02 -5.74
CA SER A 32 2.22 8.07 -6.36
C SER A 32 0.77 8.03 -5.88
N PHE A 33 0.25 6.85 -5.53
CA PHE A 33 -1.08 6.72 -4.91
C PHE A 33 -1.08 7.21 -3.46
N GLN A 34 -0.02 6.89 -2.70
CA GLN A 34 0.13 7.33 -1.30
C GLN A 34 0.22 8.86 -1.19
N GLU A 35 0.85 9.52 -2.17
CA GLU A 35 0.96 10.99 -2.26
C GLU A 35 -0.29 11.64 -2.88
N GLY A 36 -1.30 10.86 -3.29
CA GLY A 36 -2.52 11.40 -3.89
C GLY A 36 -2.36 11.95 -5.31
N THR A 37 -1.27 11.62 -6.00
CA THR A 37 -1.03 11.97 -7.41
C THR A 37 -0.81 10.73 -8.29
N PRO A 38 -1.83 9.87 -8.49
CA PRO A 38 -1.68 8.61 -9.21
C PRO A 38 -1.01 8.75 -10.57
N GLY A 39 0.04 7.97 -10.80
CA GLY A 39 0.79 7.95 -12.06
C GLY A 39 1.75 9.11 -12.25
N PHE A 40 1.91 10.01 -11.28
CA PHE A 40 2.95 11.04 -11.28
C PHE A 40 4.06 10.71 -10.28
N VAL A 41 5.31 10.78 -10.75
CA VAL A 41 6.51 10.53 -9.95
C VAL A 41 7.31 11.82 -9.85
N SER A 42 7.41 12.41 -8.67
CA SER A 42 8.12 13.68 -8.47
C SER A 42 9.64 13.52 -8.47
N ASP A 43 10.34 14.57 -8.87
CA ASP A 43 11.80 14.65 -8.73
C ASP A 43 12.24 14.56 -7.27
N ASP A 44 11.45 15.16 -6.36
CA ASP A 44 11.69 15.10 -4.93
C ASP A 44 11.69 13.65 -4.43
N TYR A 45 10.70 12.85 -4.85
CA TYR A 45 10.65 11.41 -4.54
C TYR A 45 11.90 10.70 -5.07
N LEU A 46 12.25 10.90 -6.35
CA LEU A 46 13.44 10.25 -6.94
C LEU A 46 14.73 10.62 -6.21
N SER A 47 14.87 11.89 -5.81
CA SER A 47 16.02 12.38 -5.05
C SER A 47 16.13 11.78 -3.64
N SER A 48 15.00 11.34 -3.07
CA SER A 48 14.94 10.82 -1.70
C SER A 48 15.28 9.34 -1.57
N ILE A 49 15.11 8.55 -2.64
CA ILE A 49 15.21 7.08 -2.56
C ILE A 49 16.58 6.51 -2.96
N SER A 50 17.36 7.16 -3.83
CA SER A 50 18.79 6.89 -4.10
C SER A 50 19.32 7.78 -5.23
N ALA A 51 20.61 8.12 -5.21
CA ALA A 51 21.29 8.80 -6.32
C ALA A 51 21.33 7.96 -7.62
N GLU A 52 21.25 6.63 -7.51
CA GLU A 52 21.31 5.71 -8.66
C GLU A 52 20.00 5.63 -9.45
N THR A 53 18.91 6.23 -8.96
CA THR A 53 17.60 6.21 -9.64
C THR A 53 17.59 6.99 -10.94
N SER A 54 18.55 7.88 -11.17
CA SER A 54 18.65 8.68 -12.40
C SER A 54 18.83 7.81 -13.65
N VAL A 55 19.61 6.73 -13.56
CA VAL A 55 19.84 5.82 -14.70
C VAL A 55 18.59 4.99 -14.99
N ALA A 56 17.94 4.46 -13.94
CA ALA A 56 16.71 3.70 -14.06
C ALA A 56 15.53 4.56 -14.58
N ALA A 57 15.42 5.82 -14.16
CA ALA A 57 14.41 6.74 -14.67
C ALA A 57 14.64 7.07 -16.16
N LEU A 58 15.90 7.29 -16.56
CA LEU A 58 16.25 7.50 -17.97
C LEU A 58 15.95 6.26 -18.83
N GLU A 59 16.20 5.06 -18.31
CA GLU A 59 15.85 3.82 -18.98
C GLU A 59 14.34 3.73 -19.20
N LEU A 60 13.53 3.97 -18.16
CA LEU A 60 12.06 3.99 -18.23
C LEU A 60 11.52 5.03 -19.21
N GLU A 61 12.16 6.20 -19.29
CA GLU A 61 11.86 7.22 -20.28
C GLU A 61 12.19 6.74 -21.70
N THR A 62 13.37 6.13 -21.88
CA THR A 62 13.85 5.68 -23.19
C THR A 62 12.98 4.58 -23.78
N ILE A 63 12.47 3.67 -22.94
CA ILE A 63 11.55 2.60 -23.37
C ILE A 63 10.09 3.08 -23.47
N GLY A 64 9.82 4.36 -23.20
CA GLY A 64 8.50 4.97 -23.33
C GLY A 64 7.52 4.62 -22.21
N MET A 65 8.01 4.02 -21.12
CA MET A 65 7.18 3.70 -19.95
C MET A 65 6.94 4.94 -19.10
N TRP A 66 7.88 5.89 -19.08
CA TRP A 66 7.78 7.17 -18.39
C TRP A 66 7.92 8.32 -19.38
N GLU A 67 7.31 9.45 -19.06
CA GLU A 67 7.37 10.67 -19.87
C GLU A 67 7.78 11.85 -18.99
N ARG A 68 8.90 12.49 -19.31
CA ARG A 68 9.40 13.65 -18.56
C ARG A 68 8.42 14.81 -18.61
N ARG A 69 8.25 15.48 -17.46
CA ARG A 69 7.45 16.70 -17.27
C ARG A 69 8.14 17.69 -16.33
N GLU A 70 7.51 18.84 -16.14
CA GLU A 70 7.91 19.78 -15.11
C GLU A 70 7.75 19.13 -13.73
N GLY A 71 8.83 19.14 -12.94
CA GLY A 71 8.87 18.60 -11.58
C GLY A 71 8.88 17.07 -11.43
N GLY A 72 8.93 16.30 -12.53
CA GLY A 72 8.95 14.83 -12.45
C GLY A 72 8.63 14.10 -13.76
N TYR A 73 7.96 12.95 -13.63
CA TYR A 73 7.59 12.06 -14.73
C TYR A 73 6.12 11.63 -14.63
N PHE A 74 5.45 11.50 -15.77
CA PHE A 74 4.21 10.72 -15.85
C PHE A 74 4.51 9.28 -16.26
N VAL A 75 3.84 8.34 -15.61
CA VAL A 75 3.86 6.94 -15.97
C VAL A 75 2.90 6.69 -17.13
N LYS A 76 3.38 6.07 -18.20
CA LYS A 76 2.65 5.72 -19.43
C LYS A 76 2.11 4.29 -19.43
N ASP A 77 2.36 3.54 -18.35
CA ASP A 77 1.75 2.24 -18.11
C ASP A 77 0.29 2.40 -17.65
N ASP A 78 -0.56 2.81 -18.59
CA ASP A 78 -1.98 3.08 -18.34
C ASP A 78 -2.70 1.86 -17.76
N ALA A 79 -2.28 0.65 -18.13
CA ALA A 79 -2.87 -0.59 -17.64
C ALA A 79 -2.60 -0.78 -16.15
N THR A 80 -1.34 -0.63 -15.71
CA THR A 80 -0.99 -0.75 -14.28
C THR A 80 -1.62 0.38 -13.46
N VAL A 81 -1.53 1.62 -13.95
CA VAL A 81 -2.09 2.77 -13.24
C VAL A 81 -3.61 2.63 -13.09
N SER A 82 -4.32 2.29 -14.17
CA SER A 82 -5.78 2.09 -14.12
C SER A 82 -6.17 0.92 -13.22
N MET A 83 -5.42 -0.18 -13.25
CA MET A 83 -5.65 -1.32 -12.36
C MET A 83 -5.56 -0.90 -10.88
N LEU A 84 -4.55 -0.09 -10.53
CA LEU A 84 -4.36 0.38 -9.16
C LEU A 84 -5.36 1.46 -8.76
N ILE A 85 -5.79 2.35 -9.67
CA ILE A 85 -6.92 3.27 -9.42
C ILE A 85 -8.17 2.48 -9.06
N ASN A 86 -8.57 1.54 -9.90
CA ASN A 86 -9.77 0.72 -9.67
C ASN A 86 -9.67 -0.09 -8.38
N HIS A 87 -8.47 -0.61 -8.05
CA HIS A 87 -8.24 -1.30 -6.80
C HIS A 87 -8.41 -0.35 -5.62
N ASN A 88 -7.77 0.81 -5.63
CA ASN A 88 -7.83 1.80 -4.56
C ASN A 88 -9.28 2.27 -4.31
N GLU A 89 -10.00 2.65 -5.36
CA GLU A 89 -11.41 3.05 -5.27
C GLU A 89 -12.30 1.94 -4.67
N ARG A 90 -12.06 0.68 -5.07
CA ARG A 90 -12.77 -0.46 -4.50
C ARG A 90 -12.46 -0.64 -3.01
N MET A 91 -11.19 -0.52 -2.61
CA MET A 91 -10.78 -0.65 -1.22
C MET A 91 -11.36 0.46 -0.35
N GLU A 92 -11.39 1.70 -0.84
CA GLU A 92 -12.04 2.83 -0.17
C GLU A 92 -13.55 2.61 -0.01
N ALA A 93 -14.23 2.13 -1.05
CA ALA A 93 -15.66 1.82 -0.97
C ALA A 93 -15.97 0.72 0.06
N LEU A 94 -15.14 -0.33 0.13
CA LEU A 94 -15.27 -1.41 1.10
C LEU A 94 -14.96 -0.93 2.53
N ALA A 95 -13.96 -0.08 2.70
CA ALA A 95 -13.65 0.56 3.98
C ALA A 95 -14.83 1.39 4.49
N ALA A 96 -15.41 2.24 3.63
CA ALA A 96 -16.57 3.05 3.96
C ALA A 96 -17.80 2.20 4.31
N GLU A 97 -17.98 1.03 3.69
CA GLU A 97 -19.06 0.10 4.06
C GLU A 97 -18.81 -0.55 5.43
N CYS A 98 -17.58 -0.98 5.71
CA CYS A 98 -17.23 -1.51 7.04
C CYS A 98 -17.46 -0.47 8.14
N GLU A 99 -17.11 0.80 7.87
CA GLU A 99 -17.35 1.91 8.79
C GLU A 99 -18.84 2.16 9.02
N ARG A 100 -19.66 2.21 7.95
CA ARG A 100 -21.12 2.32 8.05
C ARG A 100 -21.74 1.20 8.87
N ARG A 101 -21.24 -0.03 8.67
CA ARG A 101 -21.69 -1.23 9.40
C ARG A 101 -21.24 -1.23 10.87
N GLY A 102 -20.19 -0.46 11.19
CA GLY A 102 -19.63 -0.34 12.54
C GLY A 102 -18.75 -1.51 12.98
N PHE A 103 -18.35 -2.41 12.08
CA PHE A 103 -17.45 -3.52 12.41
C PHE A 103 -16.59 -3.99 11.23
N HIS A 104 -15.37 -4.44 11.58
CA HIS A 104 -14.41 -5.12 10.69
C HIS A 104 -14.28 -6.60 11.10
N SER A 105 -14.09 -7.50 10.13
CA SER A 105 -13.85 -8.94 10.37
C SER A 105 -12.34 -9.20 10.37
N PRO A 106 -11.69 -9.41 11.53
CA PRO A 106 -10.24 -9.50 11.58
C PRO A 106 -9.75 -10.89 11.13
N VAL A 107 -8.80 -10.91 10.19
CA VAL A 107 -8.03 -12.09 9.76
C VAL A 107 -6.55 -11.86 10.05
N GLY A 108 -5.89 -12.87 10.60
CA GLY A 108 -4.48 -12.82 10.98
C GLY A 108 -3.54 -13.24 9.85
N ASP A 109 -2.38 -12.60 9.77
CA ASP A 109 -1.27 -13.04 8.94
C ASP A 109 -0.19 -13.77 9.77
N PRO A 110 0.77 -14.48 9.14
CA PRO A 110 1.86 -15.14 9.85
C PRO A 110 2.80 -14.20 10.62
N ALA A 111 2.78 -12.90 10.34
CA ALA A 111 3.57 -11.88 11.03
C ALA A 111 2.85 -11.32 12.27
N GLY A 112 1.63 -11.78 12.56
CA GLY A 112 0.82 -11.37 13.71
C GLY A 112 0.01 -10.10 13.49
N TRP A 113 -0.06 -9.58 12.26
CA TRP A 113 -0.99 -8.49 11.94
C TRP A 113 -2.39 -9.04 11.81
N MET A 114 -3.37 -8.30 12.36
CA MET A 114 -4.77 -8.53 12.04
C MET A 114 -5.23 -7.46 11.07
N THR A 115 -5.84 -7.87 9.97
CA THR A 115 -6.42 -7.00 8.94
C THR A 115 -7.89 -7.34 8.74
N CYS A 116 -8.69 -6.40 8.25
CA CYS A 116 -10.07 -6.71 7.87
C CYS A 116 -10.07 -7.62 6.64
N GLU A 117 -10.76 -8.75 6.69
CA GLU A 117 -10.90 -9.68 5.55
C GLU A 117 -11.55 -9.03 4.31
N GLU A 118 -12.40 -8.02 4.52
CA GLU A 118 -13.15 -7.36 3.45
C GLU A 118 -12.42 -6.17 2.85
N CYS A 119 -11.85 -5.30 3.69
CA CYS A 119 -11.27 -4.02 3.25
C CYS A 119 -9.76 -3.91 3.52
N SER A 120 -9.11 -4.96 4.02
CA SER A 120 -7.67 -5.06 4.28
C SER A 120 -7.08 -4.00 5.23
N ILE A 121 -7.90 -3.12 5.81
CA ILE A 121 -7.46 -2.16 6.82
C ILE A 121 -6.90 -2.93 8.01
N PRO A 122 -5.69 -2.61 8.48
CA PRO A 122 -5.15 -3.23 9.69
C PRO A 122 -6.00 -2.87 10.90
N THR A 123 -6.43 -3.87 11.66
CA THR A 123 -7.26 -3.73 12.86
C THR A 123 -6.46 -3.93 14.14
N GLN A 124 -5.36 -4.69 14.08
CA GLN A 124 -4.48 -4.92 15.22
C GLN A 124 -3.04 -5.12 14.77
N ARG A 125 -2.10 -4.59 15.55
CA ARG A 125 -0.67 -4.81 15.37
C ARG A 125 -0.22 -6.14 16.01
N PRO A 126 0.94 -6.68 15.61
CA PRO A 126 1.53 -7.87 16.25
C PRO A 126 1.78 -7.73 17.76
N ASP A 127 1.99 -6.50 18.24
CA ASP A 127 2.17 -6.19 19.67
C ASP A 127 0.84 -6.10 20.44
N GLY A 128 -0.30 -6.35 19.78
CA GLY A 128 -1.64 -6.27 20.33
C GLY A 128 -2.17 -4.84 20.50
N GLY A 129 -1.37 -3.83 20.15
CA GLY A 129 -1.76 -2.42 20.20
C GLY A 129 -2.75 -2.02 19.10
N PRO A 130 -3.52 -0.94 19.30
CA PRO A 130 -4.42 -0.43 18.29
C PRO A 130 -3.63 0.12 17.09
N VAL A 131 -4.21 0.01 15.90
CA VAL A 131 -3.65 0.58 14.67
C VAL A 131 -4.06 2.05 14.57
N ALA A 132 -3.09 2.94 14.34
CA ALA A 132 -3.39 4.31 13.91
C ALA A 132 -3.81 4.28 12.44
N LEU A 133 -5.05 4.68 12.14
CA LEU A 133 -5.50 4.83 10.76
C LEU A 133 -4.83 6.06 10.12
N PRO A 134 -4.54 6.05 8.81
CA PRO A 134 -3.82 7.13 8.11
C PRO A 134 -4.41 8.54 8.34
N ASP A 135 -5.74 8.65 8.45
CA ASP A 135 -6.44 9.93 8.64
C ASP A 135 -6.78 10.26 10.10
N GLY A 136 -6.21 9.53 11.07
CA GLY A 136 -6.61 9.65 12.48
C GLY A 136 -8.06 9.20 12.73
N GLY A 137 -8.62 8.39 11.82
CA GLY A 137 -9.91 7.72 11.99
C GLY A 137 -9.96 6.97 13.33
N ARG A 138 -11.18 6.77 13.86
CA ARG A 138 -11.35 6.14 15.18
C ARG A 138 -10.55 4.84 15.22
N LEU A 139 -9.69 4.72 16.25
CA LEU A 139 -8.99 3.46 16.55
C LEU A 139 -10.04 2.36 16.49
N GLY A 140 -9.73 1.28 15.75
CA GLY A 140 -10.59 0.10 15.74
C GLY A 140 -10.95 -0.30 17.18
N PRO A 141 -12.16 -0.82 17.42
CA PRO A 141 -12.62 -1.11 18.78
C PRO A 141 -11.55 -1.91 19.53
N ASP A 142 -11.16 -1.43 20.73
CA ASP A 142 -10.22 -2.16 21.57
C ASP A 142 -10.88 -3.48 21.97
N LEU A 143 -10.46 -4.58 21.34
CA LEU A 143 -11.01 -5.90 21.58
C LEU A 143 -10.81 -6.36 23.04
N ARG A 144 -9.91 -5.72 23.80
CA ARG A 144 -9.78 -5.95 25.26
C ARG A 144 -10.96 -5.37 26.05
N GLN A 145 -11.65 -4.36 25.51
CA GLN A 145 -12.85 -3.76 26.13
C GLN A 145 -14.12 -4.56 25.81
N ALA A 146 -14.10 -5.41 24.78
CA ALA A 146 -15.21 -6.32 24.45
C ALA A 146 -15.23 -7.61 25.30
N GLN A 147 -14.22 -7.82 26.16
CA GLN A 147 -14.08 -9.00 27.01
C GLN A 147 -14.20 -8.68 28.51
N THR A 148 -15.08 -7.77 28.94
CA THR A 148 -15.54 -7.80 30.32
C THR A 148 -16.61 -8.89 30.45
N PRO A 149 -16.35 -10.01 31.14
CA PRO A 149 -17.43 -10.91 31.51
C PRO A 149 -18.29 -10.18 32.56
N ASP A 150 -19.59 -10.09 32.32
CA ASP A 150 -20.57 -9.82 33.37
C ASP A 150 -20.49 -10.99 34.36
N TYR A 151 -19.69 -10.82 35.41
CA TYR A 151 -19.84 -11.62 36.62
C TYR A 151 -20.93 -10.97 37.45
N ASP A 152 -22.18 -11.32 37.12
CA ASP A 152 -23.31 -11.20 38.04
C ASP A 152 -23.01 -12.11 39.25
N ASN A 153 -22.42 -11.52 40.29
CA ASN A 153 -22.36 -12.12 41.62
C ASN A 153 -23.74 -12.00 42.26
N ASP A 154 -24.63 -12.94 41.92
CA ASP A 154 -25.87 -13.15 42.65
C ASP A 154 -25.52 -13.67 44.05
N THR A 155 -25.43 -12.70 44.96
CA THR A 155 -25.30 -12.91 46.40
C THR A 155 -26.70 -13.11 46.94
N THR A 156 -27.14 -14.34 47.11
CA THR A 156 -28.26 -14.64 48.01
C THR A 156 -27.84 -15.65 49.05
N SER A 157 -27.57 -15.11 50.24
CA SER A 157 -27.63 -15.81 51.51
C SER A 157 -29.00 -16.47 51.71
N SER A 158 -29.01 -17.73 52.16
CA SER A 158 -29.76 -18.24 53.32
C SER A 158 -29.41 -19.70 53.57
#